data_AF-A0A7S2KB43-F1
#
_entry.id   AF-A0A7S2KB43-F1
#
_cell.length_a   1.000
_cell.length_b   1.000
_cell.length_c   1.000
_cell.angle_alpha   90.00
_cell.angle_beta   90.00
_cell.angle_gamma   90.00
#
_symmetry.space_group_name_H-M   'P 1'
#
loop_
_entity.id
_entity.type
_entity.pdbx_description
1 polymer ?
#
loop_
_entity_poly.entity_id
_entity_poly.type
_entity_poly.pdbx_seq_one_letter_code
_entity_poly.pdbx_strand_id
1 'polypeptide(L)'
;MAAEVNSFSSRPSLSSFTNFPTSLAMSTTTDSWQTLQSAASNTPVGSALDQESASRTAGTGAAFVQNKLRLFGADEKPKLTLYRDHAGWCPYCQKTMLLIEEKRIPINIELVPMRSYGDKPESFLRIVPSGLLPALLVETSDGRKQVVTES
;
A
#
# COMPACT_ATOMS: atom_id res chain seq x y z
N MET A 1 -34.09 -31.99 -81.82
CA MET A 1 -33.51 -33.31 -81.46
C MET A 1 -32.60 -33.09 -80.26
N ALA A 2 -32.84 -33.82 -79.17
CA ALA A 2 -32.04 -33.97 -77.94
C ALA A 2 -31.65 -32.67 -77.19
N ALA A 3 -32.31 -32.31 -76.09
CA ALA A 3 -32.16 -32.83 -74.72
C ALA A 3 -30.85 -32.38 -74.05
N GLU A 4 -30.96 -31.53 -73.02
CA GLU A 4 -30.18 -31.70 -71.78
C GLU A 4 -30.86 -30.99 -70.61
N VAL A 5 -31.35 -31.83 -69.70
CA VAL A 5 -31.84 -31.52 -68.37
C VAL A 5 -30.64 -31.17 -67.51
N ASN A 6 -30.52 -29.92 -67.05
CA ASN A 6 -29.51 -29.57 -66.06
C ASN A 6 -30.09 -29.58 -64.64
N SER A 7 -29.45 -30.44 -63.85
CA SER A 7 -29.79 -30.93 -62.54
C SER A 7 -29.92 -29.81 -61.49
N PHE A 8 -30.92 -29.97 -60.63
CA PHE A 8 -31.19 -29.14 -59.47
C PHE A 8 -30.02 -29.27 -58.47
N SER A 9 -29.18 -28.25 -58.36
CA SER A 9 -28.10 -28.21 -57.38
C SER A 9 -28.70 -28.08 -55.97
N SER A 10 -28.58 -29.16 -55.19
CA SER A 10 -28.98 -29.24 -53.79
C SER A 10 -28.25 -28.18 -52.95
N ARG A 11 -29.02 -27.33 -52.26
CA ARG A 11 -28.50 -26.41 -51.25
C ARG A 11 -27.71 -27.18 -50.19
N PRO A 12 -26.51 -26.73 -49.78
CA PRO A 12 -25.84 -27.35 -48.65
C PRO A 12 -26.66 -27.09 -47.38
N SER A 13 -27.01 -28.19 -46.70
CA SER A 13 -27.57 -28.19 -45.35
C SER A 13 -26.60 -27.51 -44.40
N LEU A 14 -26.93 -26.29 -43.94
CA LEU A 14 -26.27 -25.66 -42.81
C LEU A 14 -26.70 -26.39 -41.53
N SER A 15 -26.04 -27.51 -41.24
CA SER A 15 -26.22 -28.25 -40.00
C SER A 15 -24.87 -28.61 -39.42
N SER A 16 -24.27 -27.66 -38.71
CA SER A 16 -23.34 -27.91 -37.60
C SER A 16 -23.04 -26.58 -36.92
N PHE A 17 -24.00 -26.08 -36.14
CA PHE A 17 -23.64 -25.22 -35.03
C PHE A 17 -22.87 -26.11 -34.05
N THR A 18 -21.55 -26.01 -34.06
CA THR A 18 -20.73 -26.57 -32.99
C THR A 18 -21.14 -25.86 -31.71
N ASN A 19 -21.76 -26.60 -30.79
CA ASN A 19 -21.95 -26.16 -29.41
C ASN A 19 -20.59 -25.74 -28.87
N PHE A 20 -20.34 -24.44 -28.74
CA PHE A 20 -19.29 -23.97 -27.85
C PHE A 20 -19.73 -24.35 -26.43
N PRO A 21 -18.96 -25.16 -25.69
CA PRO A 21 -19.28 -25.41 -24.30
C PRO A 21 -19.14 -24.08 -23.54
N THR A 22 -20.26 -23.42 -23.26
CA THR A 22 -20.36 -22.28 -22.33
C THR A 22 -20.34 -22.81 -20.90
N SER A 23 -19.27 -23.53 -20.55
CA SER A 23 -18.97 -23.92 -19.19
C SER A 23 -17.62 -23.31 -18.86
N LEU A 24 -17.63 -22.07 -18.34
CA LEU A 24 -16.55 -21.65 -17.46
C LEU A 24 -16.68 -22.51 -16.20
N ALA A 25 -16.01 -23.67 -16.19
CA ALA A 25 -15.75 -24.37 -14.96
C ALA A 25 -14.87 -23.44 -14.11
N MET A 26 -15.46 -22.74 -13.14
CA MET A 26 -14.65 -22.05 -12.13
C MET A 26 -13.89 -23.13 -11.36
N SER A 27 -12.56 -23.14 -11.49
CA SER A 27 -11.73 -24.03 -10.70
C SER A 27 -11.94 -23.70 -9.23
N THR A 28 -12.50 -24.64 -8.47
CA THR A 28 -12.73 -24.51 -7.03
C THR A 28 -11.47 -24.80 -6.21
N THR A 29 -10.30 -24.85 -6.85
CA THR A 29 -9.01 -24.83 -6.14
C THR A 29 -8.83 -23.45 -5.53
N THR A 30 -9.30 -23.30 -4.29
CA THR A 30 -8.94 -22.16 -3.46
C THR A 30 -7.47 -22.31 -3.11
N ASP A 31 -6.61 -21.67 -3.90
CA ASP A 31 -5.22 -21.50 -3.50
C ASP A 31 -5.17 -20.84 -2.13
N SER A 32 -4.34 -21.37 -1.24
CA SER A 32 -4.11 -20.73 0.04
C SER A 32 -3.57 -19.31 -0.17
N TRP A 33 -3.86 -18.39 0.75
CA TRP A 33 -3.30 -17.04 0.70
C TRP A 33 -1.78 -17.06 0.57
N GLN A 34 -1.11 -18.00 1.25
CA GLN A 34 0.33 -18.21 1.17
C GLN A 34 0.80 -18.59 -0.24
N THR A 35 0.04 -19.41 -0.96
CA THR A 35 0.33 -19.80 -2.34
C THR A 35 0.30 -18.57 -3.25
N LEU A 36 -0.75 -17.76 -3.14
CA LEU A 36 -0.92 -16.55 -3.95
C LEU A 36 0.16 -15.50 -3.63
N GLN A 37 0.47 -15.31 -2.34
CA GLN A 37 1.53 -14.40 -1.93
C GLN A 37 2.90 -14.85 -2.47
N SER A 38 3.21 -16.15 -2.39
CA SER A 38 4.45 -16.70 -2.94
C SER A 38 4.52 -16.55 -4.46
N ALA A 39 3.41 -16.84 -5.15
CA ALA A 39 3.32 -16.65 -6.60
C ALA A 39 3.54 -15.19 -7.01
N ALA A 40 2.95 -14.24 -6.27
CA ALA A 40 3.15 -12.81 -6.49
C ALA A 40 4.61 -12.39 -6.28
N SER A 41 5.22 -12.77 -5.15
CA SER A 41 6.62 -12.48 -4.81
C SER A 41 7.63 -13.02 -5.82
N ASN A 42 7.32 -14.14 -6.48
CA ASN A 42 8.18 -14.73 -7.52
C ASN A 42 8.16 -13.98 -8.87
N THR A 43 7.25 -13.02 -9.06
CA THR A 43 7.29 -12.16 -10.23
C THR A 43 8.36 -11.06 -10.08
N PRO A 44 8.91 -10.51 -11.18
CA PRO A 44 9.85 -9.39 -11.08
C PRO A 44 9.29 -8.19 -10.31
N VAL A 45 8.00 -7.88 -10.48
CA VAL A 45 7.33 -6.77 -9.79
C VAL A 45 7.13 -7.09 -8.31
N GLY A 46 6.66 -8.29 -7.97
CA GLY A 46 6.48 -8.69 -6.56
C GLY A 46 7.79 -8.68 -5.79
N SER A 47 8.86 -9.22 -6.37
CA SER A 47 10.19 -9.17 -5.76
C SER A 47 10.66 -7.73 -5.54
N ALA A 48 10.42 -6.82 -6.49
CA ALA A 48 10.75 -5.40 -6.32
C ALA A 48 9.94 -4.72 -5.20
N LEU A 49 8.65 -5.03 -5.07
CA LEU A 49 7.80 -4.51 -3.99
C LEU A 49 8.22 -5.06 -2.61
N ASP A 50 8.62 -6.32 -2.55
CA ASP A 50 9.15 -6.95 -1.33
C ASP A 50 10.47 -6.29 -0.90
N GLN A 51 11.37 -6.04 -1.86
CA GLN A 51 12.61 -5.30 -1.63
C GLN A 51 12.31 -3.87 -1.14
N GLU A 52 11.38 -3.16 -1.76
CA GLU A 52 10.99 -1.81 -1.33
C GLU A 52 10.36 -1.81 0.07
N SER A 53 9.56 -2.83 0.40
CA SER A 53 9.01 -3.02 1.75
C SER A 53 10.13 -3.22 2.79
N ALA A 54 11.14 -4.01 2.46
CA ALA A 54 12.32 -4.20 3.31
C ALA A 54 13.12 -2.89 3.47
N SER A 55 13.36 -2.15 2.39
CA SER A 55 14.03 -0.84 2.45
C SER A 55 13.25 0.18 3.28
N ARG A 56 11.92 0.23 3.16
CA ARG A 56 11.05 1.09 3.99
C ARG A 56 11.15 0.73 5.47
N THR A 57 11.18 -0.56 5.78
CA THR A 57 11.37 -1.06 7.15
C THR A 57 12.73 -0.66 7.71
N ALA A 58 13.78 -0.71 6.87
CA ALA A 58 15.13 -0.27 7.22
C ALA A 58 15.30 1.27 7.25
N GLY A 59 14.27 2.05 6.91
CA GLY A 59 14.32 3.51 6.89
C GLY A 59 15.06 4.14 5.70
N THR A 60 15.46 3.33 4.72
CA THR A 60 16.18 3.76 3.50
C THR A 60 15.29 3.80 2.26
N GLY A 61 14.09 3.23 2.34
CA GLY A 61 13.11 3.20 1.25
C GLY A 61 12.44 4.55 0.98
N ALA A 62 11.61 4.57 -0.06
CA ALA A 62 10.85 5.73 -0.48
C ALA A 62 9.80 6.16 0.56
N ALA A 63 9.28 7.38 0.41
CA ALA A 63 8.17 7.87 1.22
C ALA A 63 6.91 7.02 1.03
N PHE A 64 6.37 6.53 2.13
CA PHE A 64 5.17 5.71 2.14
C PHE A 64 4.36 5.93 3.41
N VAL A 65 3.03 5.78 3.32
CA VAL A 65 2.10 6.10 4.41
C VAL A 65 2.34 5.25 5.66
N GLN A 66 2.78 4.00 5.50
CA GLN A 66 3.06 3.07 6.60
C GLN A 66 4.51 3.10 7.10
N ASN A 67 5.35 4.04 6.64
CA ASN A 67 6.71 4.13 7.12
C ASN A 67 6.74 4.43 8.62
N LYS A 68 7.55 3.67 9.36
CA LYS A 68 7.81 3.90 10.79
C LYS A 68 9.17 4.54 11.07
N LEU A 69 10.02 4.63 10.05
CA LEU A 69 11.37 5.14 10.15
C LEU A 69 11.79 5.78 8.83
N ARG A 70 12.51 6.90 8.92
CA ARG A 70 13.25 7.50 7.80
C ARG A 70 14.62 7.94 8.31
N LEU A 71 15.69 7.45 7.69
CA LEU A 71 17.06 7.73 8.14
C LEU A 71 17.81 8.70 7.23
N PHE A 72 17.51 8.73 5.94
CA PHE A 72 18.20 9.59 4.96
C PHE A 72 19.73 9.44 4.92
N GLY A 73 20.27 8.30 5.37
CA GLY A 73 21.70 8.02 5.47
C GLY A 73 22.33 8.33 6.84
N ALA A 74 21.53 8.69 7.85
CA ALA A 74 22.02 8.85 9.21
C ALA A 74 22.28 7.50 9.88
N ASP A 75 23.41 7.39 10.57
CA ASP A 75 23.80 6.21 11.35
C ASP A 75 23.30 6.27 12.80
N GLU A 76 22.96 7.47 13.28
CA GLU A 76 22.44 7.68 14.62
C GLU A 76 20.92 7.45 14.70
N LYS A 77 20.47 6.97 15.86
CA LYS A 77 19.04 6.85 16.16
C LYS A 77 18.37 8.24 16.09
N PRO A 78 17.24 8.39 15.37
CA PRO A 78 16.54 9.67 15.32
C PRO A 78 16.09 10.16 16.70
N LYS A 79 16.36 11.43 16.98
CA LYS A 79 15.92 12.16 18.19
C LYS A 79 14.53 12.77 18.06
N LEU A 80 13.92 12.62 16.89
CA LEU A 80 12.60 13.12 16.57
C LEU A 80 11.65 11.95 16.39
N THR A 81 10.42 12.09 16.90
CA THR A 81 9.32 11.17 16.63
C THR A 81 8.10 11.96 16.18
N LEU A 82 7.64 11.72 14.95
CA LEU A 82 6.40 12.29 14.43
C LEU A 82 5.25 11.33 14.71
N TYR A 83 4.25 11.79 15.45
CA TYR A 83 2.95 11.16 15.52
C TYR A 83 2.08 11.71 14.38
N ARG A 84 1.63 10.82 13.50
CA ARG A 84 0.77 11.17 12.37
C ARG A 84 -0.36 10.19 12.18
N ASP A 85 -1.29 10.62 11.34
CA ASP A 85 -2.45 9.84 10.96
C ASP A 85 -2.09 8.50 10.29
N HIS A 86 -2.65 7.40 10.81
CA HIS A 86 -2.41 6.05 10.30
C HIS A 86 -2.85 5.86 8.83
N ALA A 87 -4.00 6.41 8.45
CA ALA A 87 -4.51 6.33 7.09
C ALA A 87 -3.82 7.30 6.12
N GLY A 88 -3.04 8.26 6.64
CA GLY A 88 -2.38 9.30 5.84
C GLY A 88 -3.33 10.34 5.24
N TRP A 89 -4.56 10.46 5.74
CA TRP A 89 -5.58 11.37 5.22
C TRP A 89 -5.56 12.74 5.91
N CYS A 90 -4.92 12.86 7.07
CA CYS A 90 -4.80 14.16 7.74
C CYS A 90 -3.94 15.14 6.92
N PRO A 91 -4.51 16.24 6.39
CA PRO A 91 -3.77 17.20 5.58
C PRO A 91 -2.68 17.93 6.38
N TYR A 92 -2.92 18.16 7.68
CA TYR A 92 -1.96 18.79 8.59
C TYR A 92 -0.73 17.91 8.80
N CYS A 93 -0.92 16.60 8.98
CA CYS A 93 0.20 15.65 9.04
C CYS A 93 0.99 15.62 7.74
N GLN A 94 0.32 15.75 6.60
CA GLN A 94 0.98 15.71 5.31
C GLN A 94 1.90 16.92 5.09
N LYS A 95 1.55 18.11 5.57
CA LYS A 95 2.44 19.28 5.55
C LYS A 95 3.76 19.00 6.28
N THR A 96 3.68 18.48 7.51
CA THR A 96 4.86 18.16 8.31
C THR A 96 5.70 17.07 7.65
N MET A 97 5.06 16.03 7.10
CA MET A 97 5.78 14.98 6.39
C MET A 97 6.52 15.52 5.15
N LEU A 98 5.87 16.34 4.34
CA LEU A 98 6.50 16.95 3.16
C LEU A 98 7.74 17.76 3.56
N LEU A 99 7.68 18.52 4.65
CA LEU A 99 8.83 19.28 5.15
C LEU A 99 9.97 18.36 5.63
N ILE A 100 9.65 17.28 6.34
CA ILE A 100 10.64 16.28 6.79
C ILE A 100 11.33 15.62 5.60
N GLU A 101 10.56 15.23 4.58
CA GLU A 101 11.10 14.62 3.35
C GLU A 101 12.03 15.57 2.61
N GLU A 102 11.57 16.80 2.39
CA GLU A 102 12.33 17.84 1.68
C GLU A 102 13.63 18.20 2.42
N LYS A 103 13.56 18.31 3.76
CA LYS A 103 14.73 18.60 4.60
C LYS A 103 15.55 17.36 4.94
N ARG A 104 15.12 16.17 4.51
CA ARG A 104 15.78 14.88 4.76
C ARG A 104 16.11 14.66 6.24
N ILE A 105 15.16 14.98 7.12
CA ILE A 105 15.35 14.92 8.58
C ILE A 105 15.19 13.47 9.05
N PRO A 106 16.21 12.82 9.65
CA PRO A 106 16.05 11.49 10.22
C PRO A 106 14.99 11.50 11.32
N ILE A 107 14.00 10.59 11.24
CA ILE A 107 12.82 10.62 12.11
C ILE A 107 12.20 9.24 12.33
N ASN A 108 11.71 9.00 13.55
CA ASN A 108 10.78 7.89 13.85
C ASN A 108 9.34 8.34 13.58
N ILE A 109 8.48 7.45 13.11
CA ILE A 109 7.09 7.77 12.78
C ILE A 109 6.17 6.81 13.51
N GLU A 110 5.25 7.36 14.29
CA GLU A 110 4.22 6.62 14.99
C GLU A 110 2.85 6.91 14.38
N LEU A 111 2.15 5.83 14.04
CA LEU A 111 0.86 5.89 13.35
C LEU A 111 -0.28 5.83 14.36
N VAL A 112 -1.08 6.90 14.40
CA VAL A 112 -2.17 7.09 15.34
C VAL A 112 -3.45 7.34 14.55
N PRO A 113 -4.57 6.64 14.80
CA PRO A 113 -5.81 6.87 14.09
C PRO A 113 -6.36 8.28 14.35
N MET A 114 -7.07 8.88 13.42
CA MET A 114 -7.91 10.04 13.74
C MET A 114 -9.10 9.62 14.61
N ARG A 115 -9.60 10.55 15.43
CA ARG A 115 -10.80 10.34 16.25
C ARG A 115 -12.03 9.91 15.44
N SER A 116 -12.10 10.28 14.17
CA SER A 116 -13.24 9.97 13.29
C SER A 116 -13.34 8.50 12.91
N TYR A 117 -12.29 7.69 13.12
CA TYR A 117 -12.29 6.28 12.71
C TYR A 117 -11.61 5.33 13.70
N GLY A 118 -11.22 5.82 14.88
CA GLY A 118 -10.66 4.96 15.94
C GLY A 118 -10.26 5.73 17.18
N ASP A 119 -10.15 5.00 18.29
CA ASP A 119 -9.70 5.53 19.56
C ASP A 119 -8.20 5.80 19.56
N LYS A 120 -7.81 6.87 20.25
CA LYS A 120 -6.40 7.23 20.41
C LYS A 120 -5.76 6.27 21.43
N PRO A 121 -4.58 5.68 21.14
CA PRO A 121 -3.86 4.88 22.12
C PRO A 121 -3.53 5.69 23.38
N GLU A 122 -3.71 5.09 24.55
CA GLU A 122 -3.43 5.75 25.83
C GLU A 122 -1.96 6.18 25.94
N SER A 123 -1.04 5.41 25.33
CA SER A 123 0.38 5.77 25.24
C SER A 123 0.61 7.10 24.50
N PHE A 124 -0.18 7.40 23.48
CA PHE A 124 -0.15 8.66 22.76
C PHE A 124 -0.80 9.79 23.57
N LEU A 125 -1.94 9.53 24.20
CA LEU A 125 -2.64 10.54 25.01
C LEU A 125 -1.82 11.01 26.23
N ARG A 126 -0.99 10.14 26.80
CA ARG A 126 -0.02 10.54 27.85
C ARG A 126 1.02 11.56 27.36
N ILE A 127 1.33 11.56 26.06
CA ILE A 127 2.29 12.48 25.44
C ILE A 127 1.58 13.74 24.92
N VAL A 128 0.41 13.55 24.30
CA VAL A 128 -0.42 14.58 23.70
C VAL A 128 -1.83 14.51 24.28
N PRO A 129 -2.10 15.09 25.47
CA PRO A 129 -3.40 14.99 26.12
C PRO A 129 -4.55 15.57 25.28
N SER A 130 -4.26 16.55 24.42
CA SER A 130 -5.23 17.10 23.47
C SER A 130 -5.65 16.12 22.38
N GLY A 131 -4.91 15.03 22.16
CA GLY A 131 -5.13 14.03 21.13
C GLY A 131 -4.96 14.52 19.69
N LEU A 132 -4.44 15.74 19.49
CA LEU A 132 -4.30 16.37 18.19
C LEU A 132 -3.12 15.80 17.39
N LEU A 133 -3.27 15.78 16.06
CA LEU A 133 -2.23 15.39 15.12
C LEU A 133 -2.04 16.53 14.09
N PRO A 134 -0.83 16.74 13.55
CA PRO A 134 0.42 16.06 13.92
C PRO A 134 0.94 16.49 15.30
N ALA A 135 1.82 15.67 15.89
CA ALA A 135 2.61 16.04 17.05
C ALA A 135 4.04 15.55 16.88
N LEU A 136 5.02 16.39 17.21
CA LEU A 136 6.43 16.09 17.13
C LEU A 136 7.03 16.01 18.54
N LEU A 137 7.56 14.85 18.90
CA LEU A 137 8.37 14.69 20.10
C LEU A 137 9.83 14.95 19.74
N VAL A 138 10.44 15.91 20.43
CA VAL A 138 11.82 16.33 20.26
C VAL A 138 12.62 15.93 21.50
N GLU A 139 13.64 15.10 21.31
CA GLU A 139 14.65 14.83 22.33
C GLU A 139 15.85 15.76 22.14
N THR A 140 16.06 16.65 23.11
CA THR A 140 17.13 17.65 23.06
C THR A 140 18.47 17.04 23.47
N SER A 141 19.58 17.72 23.17
CA SER A 141 20.94 17.23 23.46
C SER A 141 21.21 17.03 24.96
N ASP A 142 20.48 17.73 25.83
CA ASP A 142 20.53 17.59 27.29
C ASP A 142 19.56 16.53 27.83
N GLY A 143 18.91 15.75 26.95
CA GLY A 143 18.04 14.62 27.31
C GLY A 143 16.61 15.00 27.68
N ARG A 144 16.22 16.28 27.60
CA ARG A 144 14.84 16.70 27.80
C ARG A 144 13.97 16.29 26.60
N LYS A 145 12.68 16.12 26.87
CA LYS A 145 11.66 15.82 25.86
C LYS A 145 10.66 16.95 25.75
N GLN A 146 10.52 17.51 24.56
CA GLN A 146 9.56 18.56 24.25
C GLN A 146 8.57 18.06 23.21
N VAL A 147 7.28 18.33 23.43
CA VAL A 147 6.23 18.06 22.46
C VAL A 147 5.89 19.36 21.74
N VAL A 148 5.92 19.33 20.41
CA VAL A 148 5.49 20.42 19.54
C VAL A 148 4.24 19.97 18.80
N THR A 149 3.17 20.73 18.92
CA THR A 149 1.90 20.53 18.22
C THR A 149 1.59 21.75 17.36
N GLU A 150 0.48 21.69 16.63
CA GLU A 150 0.09 22.66 15.59
C GLU A 150 0.96 22.56 14.33
N SER A 151 0.33 22.56 13.16
CA SER A 151 0.95 22.26 11.87
C SER A 151 1.27 23.47 11.01
#